data_AF-C6HPV5-F1
#
_entry.id   AF-C6HPV5-F1
#
_cell.length_a   1.000
_cell.length_b   1.000
_cell.length_c   1.000
_cell.angle_alpha   90.00
_cell.angle_beta   90.00
_cell.angle_gamma   90.00
#
_symmetry.space_group_name_H-M   'P 1'
#
loop_
_entity.id
_entity.type
_entity.pdbx_description
1 polymer ?
#
loop_
_entity_poly.entity_id
_entity_poly.type
_entity_poly.pdbx_seq_one_letter_code
_entity_poly.pdbx_strand_id
1 'polypeptide(L)'
;MLTFSSFLDNFSFELDGEKDLLRVLSEKEPTFAEVNEYLAKFRIACQNTVFHCFETRVQQNDEENKTLGTESASLQVEGRLWDMHVKINTRFRKLLSRFRDQSAQKKRPTENRKLQSHYLNFIKSSQRFYRGYIQHLVSRFNCIPELEKLAKELKFETLSAEDKPEIPEDLRNSVVLTCHATLIRLGDLSRYREMELVPPTKNRNWDCAIRYYKLADTLNPDSGMSHNQLAVIGLADGNHLQATYHLYRALSAREPYPTSNGNLEIEFRKVLAACAKGESIGSSEDGKATLISMFIYLHAQCYRG
;
A
#
# COMPACT_ATOMS: atom_id res chain seq x y z
N MET A 1 2.28 17.56 38.70
CA MET A 1 1.86 18.20 37.43
C MET A 1 3.02 18.09 36.45
N LEU A 2 3.21 16.89 35.89
CA LEU A 2 4.17 16.65 34.81
C LEU A 2 3.48 17.08 33.52
N THR A 3 4.12 17.98 32.77
CA THR A 3 3.55 18.63 31.61
C THR A 3 3.42 17.64 30.45
N PHE A 4 2.27 17.69 29.79
CA PHE A 4 1.84 16.91 28.61
C PHE A 4 2.86 16.88 27.44
N SER A 5 3.87 17.74 27.49
CA SER A 5 4.99 17.82 26.53
C SER A 5 6.01 16.69 26.69
N SER A 6 6.16 16.05 27.86
CA SER A 6 7.20 15.03 28.08
C SER A 6 6.81 13.61 27.63
N PHE A 7 5.57 13.41 27.15
CA PHE A 7 5.08 12.09 26.74
C PHE A 7 5.18 11.86 25.22
N LEU A 8 5.20 12.93 24.43
CA LEU A 8 5.39 12.85 22.97
C LEU A 8 6.86 12.74 22.56
N ASP A 9 7.79 13.18 23.42
CA ASP A 9 9.25 13.10 23.17
C ASP A 9 9.86 11.72 23.45
N ASN A 10 9.06 10.73 23.92
CA ASN A 10 9.58 9.46 24.45
C ASN A 10 9.49 8.23 23.53
N PHE A 11 9.10 8.38 22.26
CA PHE A 11 9.05 7.26 21.30
C PHE A 11 10.09 7.34 20.17
N SER A 12 11.21 8.03 20.39
CA SER A 12 12.40 7.91 19.53
C SER A 12 13.21 6.64 19.87
N PHE A 13 12.57 5.47 19.89
CA PHE A 13 13.34 4.24 19.97
C PHE A 13 13.93 3.93 18.59
N GLU A 14 15.25 3.71 18.61
CA GLU A 14 16.01 3.29 17.45
C GLU A 14 15.65 1.84 17.13
N LEU A 15 15.17 1.62 15.91
CA LEU A 15 14.88 0.28 15.41
C LEU A 15 16.15 -0.25 14.75
N ASP A 16 16.52 -1.49 15.09
CA ASP A 16 17.71 -2.12 14.51
C ASP A 16 17.66 -2.09 12.98
N GLY A 17 18.79 -1.75 12.36
CA GLY A 17 18.91 -1.58 10.92
C GLY A 17 18.34 -0.27 10.34
N GLU A 18 17.60 0.57 11.08
CA GLU A 18 16.98 1.78 10.51
C GLU A 18 18.03 2.84 10.12
N LYS A 19 18.94 3.19 11.03
CA LYS A 19 19.99 4.19 10.75
C LYS A 19 20.93 3.73 9.64
N ASP A 20 21.31 2.45 9.66
CA ASP A 20 22.15 1.88 8.62
C ASP A 20 21.44 1.87 7.26
N LEU A 21 20.16 1.48 7.23
CA LEU A 21 19.37 1.53 6.01
C LEU A 21 19.24 2.96 5.48
N LEU A 22 19.01 3.94 6.35
CA LEU A 22 18.96 5.36 5.98
C LEU A 22 20.29 5.87 5.44
N ARG A 23 21.40 5.50 6.09
CA ARG A 23 22.77 5.82 5.67
C ARG A 23 23.04 5.28 4.28
N VAL A 24 22.85 3.97 4.07
CA VAL A 24 23.05 3.32 2.77
C VAL A 24 22.11 3.94 1.70
N LEU A 25 20.86 4.24 2.04
CA LEU A 25 19.94 4.89 1.10
C LEU A 25 20.30 6.35 0.78
N SER A 26 21.17 7.00 1.56
CA SER A 26 21.69 8.35 1.28
C SER A 26 22.90 8.35 0.36
N GLU A 27 23.61 7.21 0.27
CA GLU A 27 24.81 7.09 -0.56
C GLU A 27 24.49 7.19 -2.05
N LYS A 28 25.47 7.62 -2.85
CA LYS A 28 25.33 7.79 -4.30
C LYS A 28 25.12 6.45 -5.01
N GLU A 29 25.82 5.41 -4.57
CA GLU A 29 25.79 4.05 -5.16
C GLU A 29 25.83 2.95 -4.07
N PRO A 30 24.76 2.78 -3.29
CA PRO A 30 24.67 1.70 -2.33
C PRO A 30 24.61 0.35 -3.05
N THR A 31 25.23 -0.67 -2.46
CA THR A 31 25.08 -2.01 -3.00
C THR A 31 23.69 -2.54 -2.67
N PHE A 32 23.07 -3.26 -3.61
CA PHE A 32 21.78 -3.92 -3.36
C PHE A 32 21.86 -4.95 -2.22
N ALA A 33 23.05 -5.48 -1.93
CA ALA A 33 23.29 -6.42 -0.85
C ALA A 33 23.10 -5.74 0.52
N GLU A 34 23.76 -4.60 0.76
CA GLU A 34 23.65 -3.85 2.02
C GLU A 34 22.21 -3.37 2.28
N VAL A 35 21.55 -2.83 1.24
CA VAL A 35 20.13 -2.42 1.36
C VAL A 35 19.26 -3.59 1.78
N ASN A 36 19.46 -4.79 1.20
CA ASN A 36 18.67 -5.96 1.55
C ASN A 36 18.96 -6.47 2.97
N GLU A 37 20.23 -6.44 3.41
CA GLU A 37 20.61 -6.85 4.75
C GLU A 37 19.98 -5.94 5.81
N TYR A 38 20.19 -4.63 5.70
CA TYR A 38 19.66 -3.68 6.69
C TYR A 38 18.13 -3.61 6.65
N LEU A 39 17.51 -3.75 5.46
CA LEU A 39 16.06 -3.86 5.35
C LEU A 39 15.50 -5.12 6.04
N ALA A 40 16.21 -6.24 5.99
CA ALA A 40 15.79 -7.46 6.68
C ALA A 40 15.83 -7.30 8.21
N LYS A 41 16.91 -6.71 8.74
CA LYS A 41 17.01 -6.37 10.18
C LYS A 41 15.90 -5.42 10.62
N PHE A 42 15.70 -4.35 9.86
CA PHE A 42 14.66 -3.35 10.13
C PHE A 42 13.24 -3.93 10.11
N ARG A 43 12.94 -4.81 9.15
CA ARG A 43 11.67 -5.54 9.10
C ARG A 43 11.39 -6.36 10.35
N ILE A 44 12.40 -7.12 10.81
CA ILE A 44 12.28 -7.96 12.01
C ILE A 44 12.09 -7.08 13.25
N ALA A 45 12.90 -6.02 13.38
CA ALA A 45 12.78 -5.07 14.49
C ALA A 45 11.38 -4.44 14.55
N CYS A 46 10.89 -3.90 13.42
CA CYS A 46 9.55 -3.33 13.35
C CYS A 46 8.46 -4.34 13.72
N GLN A 47 8.51 -5.55 13.14
CA GLN A 47 7.53 -6.58 13.44
C GLN A 47 7.54 -6.93 14.94
N ASN A 48 8.71 -7.22 15.50
CA ASN A 48 8.83 -7.56 16.92
C ASN A 48 8.29 -6.45 17.83
N THR A 49 8.57 -5.19 17.52
CA THR A 49 8.04 -4.06 18.28
C THR A 49 6.52 -3.97 18.19
N VAL A 50 5.92 -4.13 17.01
CA VAL A 50 4.45 -4.10 16.88
C VAL A 50 3.80 -5.24 17.67
N PHE A 51 4.35 -6.46 17.59
CA PHE A 51 3.86 -7.57 18.39
C PHE A 51 4.01 -7.31 19.89
N HIS A 52 5.14 -6.75 20.33
CA HIS A 52 5.34 -6.38 21.73
C HIS A 52 4.30 -5.34 22.20
N CYS A 53 3.97 -4.34 21.36
CA CYS A 53 2.91 -3.38 21.65
C CYS A 53 1.56 -4.09 21.88
N PHE A 54 1.20 -5.02 20.99
CA PHE A 54 -0.04 -5.79 21.12
C PHE A 54 -0.04 -6.69 22.37
N GLU A 55 1.06 -7.37 22.66
CA GLU A 55 1.17 -8.26 23.82
C GLU A 55 1.12 -7.51 25.15
N THR A 56 1.75 -6.34 25.22
CA THR A 56 1.65 -5.45 26.38
C THR A 56 0.20 -5.04 26.61
N ARG A 57 -0.55 -4.77 25.54
CA ARG A 57 -1.97 -4.43 25.65
C ARG A 57 -2.84 -5.59 26.14
N VAL A 58 -2.53 -6.83 25.74
CA VAL A 58 -3.20 -8.04 26.27
C VAL A 58 -2.99 -8.18 27.78
N GLN A 59 -1.79 -7.85 28.28
CA GLN A 59 -1.46 -7.98 29.71
C GLN A 59 -2.07 -6.87 30.57
N GLN A 60 -2.24 -5.66 30.02
CA GLN A 60 -2.74 -4.48 30.71
C GLN A 60 -4.28 -4.37 30.64
N ASN A 61 -5.02 -5.41 31.03
CA ASN A 61 -6.49 -5.45 30.97
C ASN A 61 -7.24 -4.39 31.83
N ASP A 62 -6.51 -3.49 32.50
CA ASP A 62 -7.10 -2.41 33.32
C ASP A 62 -7.53 -1.20 32.47
N GLU A 63 -8.79 -0.77 32.66
CA GLU A 63 -9.46 0.31 31.91
C GLU A 63 -8.85 1.72 32.14
N GLU A 64 -8.03 1.91 33.18
CA GLU A 64 -7.64 3.25 33.65
C GLU A 64 -6.48 3.91 32.88
N ASN A 65 -5.66 3.17 32.13
CA ASN A 65 -4.58 3.75 31.32
C ASN A 65 -4.95 3.79 29.83
N LYS A 66 -5.77 4.79 29.52
CA LYS A 66 -6.36 5.12 28.22
C LYS A 66 -5.35 5.04 27.05
N THR A 67 -5.40 3.91 26.32
CA THR A 67 -5.57 3.70 24.87
C THR A 67 -4.67 4.45 23.86
N LEU A 68 -4.20 5.66 24.13
CA LEU A 68 -3.56 6.50 23.11
C LEU A 68 -2.08 6.17 22.88
N GLY A 69 -1.37 5.64 23.88
CA GLY A 69 0.08 5.41 23.81
C GLY A 69 0.48 4.21 22.93
N THR A 70 -0.17 3.06 23.14
CA THR A 70 0.25 1.78 22.54
C THR A 70 -0.22 1.64 21.08
N GLU A 71 -1.46 2.05 20.78
CA GLU A 71 -2.00 2.07 19.42
C GLU A 71 -1.18 3.03 18.53
N SER A 72 -0.93 4.25 19.01
CA SER A 72 -0.09 5.23 18.33
C SER A 72 1.33 4.71 18.07
N ALA A 73 1.94 4.00 19.02
CA ALA A 73 3.29 3.46 18.85
C ALA A 73 3.35 2.41 17.73
N SER A 74 2.41 1.45 17.70
CA SER A 74 2.37 0.42 16.65
C SER A 74 2.18 1.04 15.26
N LEU A 75 1.25 1.99 15.12
CA LEU A 75 0.99 2.71 13.87
C LEU A 75 2.22 3.51 13.40
N GLN A 76 2.96 4.14 14.32
CA GLN A 76 4.19 4.87 13.99
C GLN A 76 5.28 3.94 13.46
N VAL A 77 5.50 2.78 14.08
CA VAL A 77 6.47 1.77 13.61
C VAL A 77 6.10 1.27 12.23
N GLU A 78 4.83 0.94 12.03
CA GLU A 78 4.32 0.50 10.76
C GLU A 78 4.46 1.56 9.66
N GLY A 79 4.24 2.83 9.99
CA GLY A 79 4.47 3.97 9.12
C GLY A 79 5.95 4.06 8.69
N ARG A 80 6.87 4.07 9.66
CA ARG A 80 8.33 4.10 9.42
C ARG A 80 8.78 2.93 8.53
N LEU A 81 8.25 1.73 8.79
CA LEU A 81 8.53 0.55 7.99
C LEU A 81 8.11 0.74 6.54
N TRP A 82 6.90 1.23 6.31
CA TRP A 82 6.40 1.47 4.96
C TRP A 82 7.14 2.60 4.25
N ASP A 83 7.47 3.68 4.95
CA ASP A 83 8.22 4.80 4.38
C ASP A 83 9.58 4.36 3.84
N MET A 84 10.27 3.44 4.54
CA MET A 84 11.51 2.86 4.01
C MET A 84 11.28 2.04 2.74
N HIS A 85 10.21 1.24 2.67
CA HIS A 85 9.86 0.51 1.44
C HIS A 85 9.54 1.46 0.27
N VAL A 86 8.79 2.54 0.53
CA VAL A 86 8.47 3.57 -0.47
C VAL A 86 9.73 4.31 -0.91
N LYS A 87 10.65 4.62 -0.01
CA LYS A 87 11.94 5.26 -0.32
C LYS A 87 12.81 4.37 -1.22
N ILE A 88 12.90 3.08 -0.90
CA ILE A 88 13.61 2.10 -1.73
C ILE A 88 12.95 1.98 -3.11
N ASN A 89 11.63 1.84 -3.17
CA ASN A 89 10.89 1.78 -4.43
C ASN A 89 11.12 3.04 -5.28
N THR A 90 11.05 4.23 -4.67
CA THR A 90 11.32 5.51 -5.36
C THR A 90 12.72 5.55 -5.96
N ARG A 91 13.73 5.02 -5.26
CA ARG A 91 15.10 4.92 -5.78
C ARG A 91 15.16 3.97 -6.98
N PHE A 92 14.56 2.78 -6.88
CA PHE A 92 14.49 1.85 -8.01
C PHE A 92 13.79 2.45 -9.22
N ARG A 93 12.65 3.12 -9.03
CA ARG A 93 11.91 3.81 -10.10
C ARG A 93 12.78 4.83 -10.84
N LYS A 94 13.56 5.65 -10.10
CA LYS A 94 14.51 6.61 -10.68
C LYS A 94 15.64 5.93 -11.47
N LEU A 95 16.09 4.75 -11.07
CA LEU A 95 17.12 4.00 -11.79
C LEU A 95 16.52 3.34 -13.05
N LEU A 96 15.36 2.71 -12.91
CA LEU A 96 14.65 2.04 -14.01
C LEU A 96 14.19 3.03 -15.08
N SER A 97 13.84 4.26 -14.70
CA SER A 97 13.45 5.29 -15.67
C SER A 97 14.55 5.61 -16.69
N ARG A 98 15.84 5.43 -16.33
CA ARG A 98 16.99 5.61 -17.25
C ARG A 98 17.03 4.59 -18.38
N PHE A 99 16.26 3.51 -18.25
CA PHE A 99 16.15 2.43 -19.23
C PHE A 99 14.77 2.37 -19.89
N ARG A 100 13.95 3.43 -19.81
CA ARG A 100 12.68 3.48 -20.54
C ARG A 100 12.88 3.58 -22.06
N ASP A 101 13.94 4.26 -22.50
CA ASP A 101 14.26 4.41 -23.92
C ASP A 101 14.91 3.14 -24.49
N GLN A 102 14.41 2.68 -25.64
CA GLN A 102 14.93 1.48 -26.31
C GLN A 102 16.42 1.62 -26.70
N SER A 103 16.89 2.84 -26.96
CA SER A 103 18.30 3.10 -27.26
C SER A 103 19.20 2.83 -26.05
N ALA A 104 18.79 3.26 -24.85
CA ALA A 104 19.51 3.01 -23.60
C ALA A 104 19.52 1.51 -23.26
N GLN A 105 18.40 0.82 -23.48
CA GLN A 105 18.31 -0.64 -23.29
C GLN A 105 19.25 -1.41 -24.22
N LYS A 106 19.37 -0.99 -25.50
CA LYS A 106 20.28 -1.62 -26.47
C LYS A 106 21.75 -1.35 -26.16
N LYS A 107 22.09 -0.16 -25.65
CA LYS A 107 23.47 0.20 -25.27
C LYS A 107 23.96 -0.57 -24.05
N ARG A 108 23.09 -0.84 -23.06
CA ARG A 108 23.47 -1.47 -21.78
C ARG A 108 22.47 -2.55 -21.34
N PRO A 109 22.31 -3.63 -22.14
CA PRO A 109 21.27 -4.64 -21.92
C PRO A 109 21.50 -5.46 -20.65
N THR A 110 22.75 -5.77 -20.32
CA THR A 110 23.10 -6.54 -19.12
C THR A 110 22.83 -5.75 -17.84
N GLU A 111 23.15 -4.46 -17.81
CA GLU A 111 22.88 -3.58 -16.67
C GLU A 111 21.38 -3.47 -16.41
N ASN A 112 20.58 -3.27 -17.47
CA ASN A 112 19.13 -3.22 -17.38
C ASN A 112 18.53 -4.52 -16.82
N ARG A 113 18.95 -5.69 -17.34
CA ARG A 113 18.48 -7.00 -16.85
C ARG A 113 18.83 -7.23 -15.37
N LYS A 114 20.05 -6.87 -14.96
CA LYS A 114 20.46 -6.96 -13.54
C LYS A 114 19.61 -6.05 -12.66
N LEU A 115 19.38 -4.81 -13.08
CA LEU A 115 18.55 -3.85 -12.32
C LEU A 115 17.10 -4.33 -12.19
N GLN A 116 16.48 -4.82 -13.27
CA GLN A 116 15.13 -5.41 -13.23
C GLN A 116 15.07 -6.63 -12.32
N SER A 117 16.10 -7.48 -12.34
CA SER A 117 16.22 -8.64 -11.44
C SER A 117 16.28 -8.22 -9.97
N HIS A 118 17.13 -7.24 -9.63
CA HIS A 118 17.21 -6.70 -8.27
C HIS A 118 15.89 -6.09 -7.80
N TYR A 119 15.21 -5.35 -8.67
CA TYR A 119 13.89 -4.79 -8.35
C TYR A 119 12.86 -5.88 -8.10
N LEU A 120 12.80 -6.90 -8.96
CA LEU A 120 11.90 -8.04 -8.78
C LEU A 120 12.19 -8.79 -7.47
N ASN A 121 13.46 -8.94 -7.10
CA ASN A 121 13.86 -9.56 -5.83
C ASN A 121 13.42 -8.73 -4.63
N PHE A 122 13.57 -7.39 -4.69
CA PHE A 122 13.04 -6.48 -3.67
C PHE A 122 11.53 -6.63 -3.51
N ILE A 123 10.77 -6.62 -4.62
CA ILE A 123 9.31 -6.80 -4.57
C ILE A 123 8.94 -8.15 -3.96
N LYS A 124 9.51 -9.26 -4.46
CA LYS A 124 9.21 -10.62 -3.96
C LYS A 124 9.57 -10.79 -2.48
N SER A 125 10.73 -10.27 -2.07
CA SER A 125 11.17 -10.29 -0.67
C SER A 125 10.20 -9.49 0.22
N SER A 126 9.78 -8.31 -0.22
CA SER A 126 8.80 -7.48 0.49
C SER A 126 7.42 -8.16 0.60
N GLN A 127 6.93 -8.74 -0.49
CA GLN A 127 5.67 -9.48 -0.49
C GLN A 127 5.72 -10.70 0.44
N ARG A 128 6.84 -11.44 0.45
CA ARG A 128 7.02 -12.56 1.37
C ARG A 128 7.00 -12.09 2.82
N PHE A 129 7.70 -11.00 3.14
CA PHE A 129 7.70 -10.41 4.47
C PHE A 129 6.27 -10.03 4.91
N TYR A 130 5.55 -9.20 4.15
CA TYR A 130 4.20 -8.77 4.54
C TYR A 130 3.19 -9.91 4.57
N ARG A 131 3.31 -10.91 3.68
CA ARG A 131 2.47 -12.11 3.75
C ARG A 131 2.75 -12.93 5.01
N GLY A 132 4.02 -13.10 5.37
CA GLY A 132 4.43 -13.76 6.62
C GLY A 132 4.01 -12.96 7.86
N TYR A 133 4.00 -11.63 7.77
CA TYR A 133 3.53 -10.76 8.84
C TYR A 133 2.03 -10.96 9.12
N ILE A 134 1.17 -10.97 8.08
CA ILE A 134 -0.25 -11.31 8.24
C ILE A 134 -0.41 -12.75 8.79
N GLN A 135 0.36 -13.71 8.29
CA GLN A 135 0.30 -15.08 8.79
C GLN A 135 0.62 -15.16 10.30
N HIS A 136 1.61 -14.40 10.77
CA HIS A 136 1.94 -14.33 12.19
C HIS A 136 0.80 -13.67 13.00
N LEU A 137 0.19 -12.59 12.50
CA LEU A 137 -0.97 -11.96 13.15
C LEU A 137 -2.17 -12.92 13.25
N VAL A 138 -2.48 -13.61 12.15
CA VAL A 138 -3.54 -14.63 12.10
C VAL A 138 -3.30 -15.75 13.10
N SER A 139 -2.06 -16.27 13.18
CA SER A 139 -1.74 -17.34 14.13
C SER A 139 -1.80 -16.87 15.59
N ARG A 140 -1.37 -15.63 15.87
CA ARG A 140 -1.30 -15.09 17.23
C ARG A 140 -2.65 -14.63 17.77
N PHE A 141 -3.51 -14.11 16.90
CA PHE A 141 -4.83 -13.54 17.21
C PHE A 141 -5.95 -14.32 16.52
N ASN A 142 -5.88 -15.65 16.58
CA ASN A 142 -6.84 -16.57 15.96
C ASN A 142 -8.27 -16.51 16.57
N CYS A 143 -8.45 -15.73 17.64
CA CYS A 143 -9.75 -15.41 18.22
C CYS A 143 -10.53 -14.36 17.42
N ILE A 144 -9.88 -13.59 16.53
CA ILE A 144 -10.51 -12.54 15.72
C ILE A 144 -11.18 -13.15 14.47
N PRO A 145 -12.52 -13.06 14.32
CA PRO A 145 -13.25 -13.67 13.20
C PRO A 145 -12.82 -13.15 11.81
N GLU A 146 -12.50 -11.85 11.71
CA GLU A 146 -12.03 -11.22 10.47
C GLU A 146 -10.74 -11.87 9.96
N LEU A 147 -9.83 -12.19 10.89
CA LEU A 147 -8.54 -12.82 10.58
C LEU A 147 -8.74 -14.28 10.15
N GLU A 148 -9.73 -14.99 10.69
CA GLU A 148 -10.06 -16.34 10.24
C GLU A 148 -10.54 -16.35 8.79
N LYS A 149 -11.43 -15.42 8.42
CA LYS A 149 -11.87 -15.25 7.03
C LYS A 149 -10.68 -14.89 6.13
N LEU A 150 -9.83 -13.97 6.58
CA LEU A 150 -8.62 -13.58 5.85
C LEU A 150 -7.65 -14.75 5.65
N ALA A 151 -7.49 -15.61 6.65
CA ALA A 151 -6.64 -16.79 6.57
C ALA A 151 -7.09 -17.76 5.49
N LYS A 152 -8.41 -18.02 5.41
CA LYS A 152 -9.02 -18.86 4.36
C LYS A 152 -8.78 -18.27 2.98
N GLU A 153 -9.04 -16.98 2.81
CA GLU A 153 -8.78 -16.27 1.55
C GLU A 153 -7.30 -16.34 1.15
N LEU A 154 -6.37 -16.09 2.07
CA LEU A 154 -4.94 -16.11 1.80
C LEU A 154 -4.31 -17.50 1.78
N LYS A 155 -5.11 -18.55 2.04
CA LYS A 155 -4.70 -19.95 2.13
C LYS A 155 -3.55 -20.13 3.12
N PHE A 156 -3.72 -19.60 4.33
CA PHE A 156 -2.81 -19.86 5.44
C PHE A 156 -3.20 -21.14 6.16
N GLU A 157 -2.20 -21.96 6.46
CA GLU A 157 -2.34 -23.05 7.41
C GLU A 157 -2.46 -22.43 8.81
N THR A 158 -3.56 -22.70 9.48
CA THR A 158 -3.84 -22.22 10.83
C THR A 158 -4.15 -23.42 11.71
N LEU A 159 -3.56 -23.44 12.91
CA LEU A 159 -3.92 -24.39 13.95
C LEU A 159 -5.04 -23.75 14.77
N SER A 160 -6.20 -24.39 14.81
CA SER A 160 -7.32 -23.94 15.64
C SER A 160 -7.05 -24.38 17.08
N ALA A 161 -6.81 -23.43 17.97
CA ALA A 161 -6.82 -23.70 19.41
C ALA A 161 -8.27 -23.73 19.90
N GLU A 162 -8.57 -24.64 20.83
CA GLU A 162 -9.92 -24.79 21.42
C GLU A 162 -10.23 -23.64 22.40
N ASP A 163 -9.22 -23.15 23.12
CA ASP A 163 -9.35 -22.02 24.04
C ASP A 163 -9.00 -20.70 23.35
N LYS A 164 -10.01 -19.88 23.06
CA LYS A 164 -9.85 -18.53 22.50
C LYS A 164 -9.97 -17.51 23.64
N PRO A 165 -8.86 -16.90 24.12
CA PRO A 165 -8.94 -15.87 25.14
C PRO A 165 -9.68 -14.64 24.59
N GLU A 166 -10.50 -14.02 25.43
CA GLU A 166 -11.13 -12.74 25.13
C GLU A 166 -10.05 -11.66 25.04
N ILE A 167 -10.12 -10.82 24.01
CA ILE A 167 -9.18 -9.72 23.80
C ILE A 167 -9.90 -8.38 23.85
N PRO A 168 -9.26 -7.31 24.33
CA PRO A 168 -9.84 -5.97 24.31
C PRO A 168 -10.25 -5.52 22.89
N GLU A 169 -11.39 -4.83 22.77
CA GLU A 169 -11.94 -4.40 21.47
C GLU A 169 -11.01 -3.43 20.74
N ASP A 170 -10.31 -2.54 21.46
CA ASP A 170 -9.32 -1.64 20.87
C ASP A 170 -8.10 -2.38 20.30
N LEU A 171 -7.67 -3.46 20.95
CA LEU A 171 -6.62 -4.33 20.44
C LEU A 171 -7.11 -5.07 19.19
N ARG A 172 -8.32 -5.60 19.20
CA ARG A 172 -8.95 -6.23 18.04
C ARG A 172 -8.96 -5.27 16.85
N ASN A 173 -9.41 -4.03 17.06
CA ASN A 173 -9.42 -2.98 16.04
C ASN A 173 -8.01 -2.66 15.51
N SER A 174 -7.02 -2.52 16.41
CA SER A 174 -5.63 -2.29 16.03
C SER A 174 -5.08 -3.40 15.13
N VAL A 175 -5.30 -4.66 15.49
CA VAL A 175 -4.86 -5.83 14.70
C VAL A 175 -5.53 -5.85 13.33
N VAL A 176 -6.85 -5.61 13.26
CA VAL A 176 -7.59 -5.54 12.00
C VAL A 176 -7.07 -4.40 11.11
N LEU A 177 -6.79 -3.22 11.67
CA LEU A 177 -6.22 -2.08 10.96
C LEU A 177 -4.80 -2.36 10.44
N THR A 178 -3.96 -3.02 11.23
CA THR A 178 -2.63 -3.50 10.78
C THR A 178 -2.76 -4.50 9.62
N CYS A 179 -3.71 -5.43 9.67
CA CYS A 179 -3.98 -6.35 8.56
C CYS A 179 -4.46 -5.59 7.31
N HIS A 180 -5.40 -4.65 7.46
CA HIS A 180 -5.87 -3.78 6.38
C HIS A 180 -4.71 -3.02 5.73
N ALA A 181 -3.92 -2.28 6.52
CA ALA A 181 -2.77 -1.53 6.01
C ALA A 181 -1.75 -2.45 5.31
N THR A 182 -1.50 -3.63 5.86
CA THR A 182 -0.58 -4.61 5.26
C THR A 182 -1.09 -5.15 3.92
N LEU A 183 -2.40 -5.35 3.76
CA LEU A 183 -3.01 -5.73 2.48
C LEU A 183 -2.90 -4.60 1.45
N ILE A 184 -3.10 -3.33 1.84
CA ILE A 184 -2.84 -2.18 0.97
C ILE A 184 -1.39 -2.19 0.47
N ARG A 185 -0.42 -2.41 1.36
CA ARG A 185 1.02 -2.51 1.02
C ARG A 185 1.31 -3.67 0.06
N LEU A 186 0.69 -4.83 0.26
CA LEU A 186 0.80 -5.99 -0.66
C LEU A 186 0.21 -5.69 -2.04
N GLY A 187 -0.92 -4.97 -2.09
CA GLY A 187 -1.50 -4.45 -3.32
C GLY A 187 -0.57 -3.47 -4.02
N ASP A 188 0.03 -2.54 -3.26
CA ASP A 188 0.97 -1.54 -3.77
C ASP A 188 2.23 -2.18 -4.36
N LEU A 189 2.83 -3.15 -3.66
CA LEU A 189 3.98 -3.91 -4.17
C LEU A 189 3.65 -4.66 -5.47
N SER A 190 2.45 -5.24 -5.55
CA SER A 190 1.98 -5.91 -6.78
C SER A 190 1.79 -4.89 -7.91
N ARG A 191 1.22 -3.73 -7.62
CA ARG A 191 1.04 -2.63 -8.58
C ARG A 191 2.38 -2.08 -9.06
N TYR A 192 3.34 -1.86 -8.16
CA TYR A 192 4.66 -1.32 -8.51
C TYR A 192 5.41 -2.25 -9.46
N ARG A 193 5.31 -3.56 -9.25
CA ARG A 193 5.87 -4.57 -10.18
C ARG A 193 5.37 -4.35 -11.60
N GLU A 194 4.06 -4.28 -11.79
CA GLU A 194 3.46 -4.11 -13.11
C GLU A 194 3.79 -2.74 -13.72
N MET A 195 3.75 -1.67 -12.91
CA MET A 195 4.06 -0.31 -13.38
C MET A 195 5.47 -0.19 -13.95
N GLU A 196 6.46 -0.82 -13.31
CA GLU A 196 7.87 -0.60 -13.63
C GLU A 196 8.49 -1.70 -14.50
N LEU A 197 7.96 -2.94 -14.47
CA LEU A 197 8.49 -4.05 -15.26
C LEU A 197 7.69 -4.32 -16.54
N VAL A 198 6.45 -3.82 -16.66
CA VAL A 198 5.61 -4.01 -17.83
C VAL A 198 5.35 -2.65 -18.52
N PRO A 199 5.79 -2.48 -19.78
CA PRO A 199 5.54 -1.25 -20.53
C PRO A 199 4.04 -0.91 -20.64
N PRO A 200 3.66 0.38 -20.65
CA PRO A 200 2.25 0.78 -20.84
C PRO A 200 1.63 0.28 -22.15
N THR A 201 2.45 -0.04 -23.15
CA THR A 201 2.00 -0.59 -24.45
C THR A 201 1.64 -2.06 -24.40
N LYS A 202 1.86 -2.73 -23.27
CA LYS A 202 1.47 -4.12 -23.03
C LYS A 202 0.38 -4.17 -21.98
N ASN A 203 -0.47 -5.19 -22.05
CA ASN A 203 -1.47 -5.45 -21.03
C ASN A 203 -0.78 -5.81 -19.72
N ARG A 204 -0.94 -4.97 -18.71
CA ARG A 204 -0.50 -5.21 -17.35
C ARG A 204 -1.46 -6.14 -16.64
N ASN A 205 -0.95 -7.00 -15.77
CA ASN A 205 -1.80 -7.88 -14.98
C ASN A 205 -1.96 -7.33 -13.56
N TRP A 206 -3.11 -6.71 -13.31
CA TRP A 206 -3.44 -6.12 -12.01
C TRP A 206 -4.13 -7.07 -11.02
N ASP A 207 -4.40 -8.33 -11.40
CA ASP A 207 -5.24 -9.25 -10.63
C ASP A 207 -4.76 -9.40 -9.18
N CYS A 208 -3.44 -9.55 -8.99
CA CYS A 208 -2.84 -9.64 -7.66
C CYS A 208 -3.06 -8.37 -6.84
N ALA A 209 -2.87 -7.19 -7.44
CA ALA A 209 -3.06 -5.91 -6.75
C ALA A 209 -4.54 -5.70 -6.38
N ILE A 210 -5.44 -5.90 -7.35
CA ILE A 210 -6.89 -5.80 -7.17
C ILE A 210 -7.37 -6.75 -6.08
N ARG A 211 -6.89 -8.00 -6.07
CA ARG A 211 -7.23 -8.98 -5.04
C ARG A 211 -6.87 -8.50 -3.64
N TYR A 212 -5.66 -7.95 -3.45
CA TYR A 212 -5.27 -7.44 -2.14
C TYR A 212 -6.10 -6.21 -1.72
N TYR A 213 -6.38 -5.28 -2.63
CA TYR A 213 -7.23 -4.13 -2.31
C TYR A 213 -8.67 -4.53 -1.99
N LYS A 214 -9.24 -5.55 -2.66
CA LYS A 214 -10.56 -6.08 -2.32
C LYS A 214 -10.59 -6.76 -0.95
N LEU A 215 -9.52 -7.47 -0.59
CA LEU A 215 -9.40 -8.05 0.75
C LEU A 215 -9.28 -6.96 1.82
N ALA A 216 -8.53 -5.89 1.54
CA ALA A 216 -8.44 -4.72 2.43
C ALA A 216 -9.83 -4.06 2.61
N ASP A 217 -10.54 -3.79 1.52
CA ASP A 217 -11.92 -3.25 1.53
C ASP A 217 -12.89 -4.11 2.35
N THR A 218 -12.70 -5.43 2.35
CA THR A 218 -13.52 -6.35 3.16
C THR A 218 -13.22 -6.24 4.67
N LEU A 219 -12.00 -5.87 5.05
CA LEU A 219 -11.62 -5.70 6.47
C LEU A 219 -11.99 -4.32 7.02
N ASN A 220 -11.86 -3.26 6.21
CA ASN A 220 -12.26 -1.91 6.59
C ASN A 220 -13.00 -1.23 5.41
N PRO A 221 -14.32 -1.46 5.27
CA PRO A 221 -15.13 -0.86 4.21
C PRO A 221 -15.40 0.64 4.42
N ASP A 222 -15.18 1.15 5.64
CA ASP A 222 -15.34 2.57 5.96
C ASP A 222 -14.20 3.41 5.34
N SER A 223 -13.05 2.79 5.04
CA SER A 223 -11.88 3.46 4.46
C SER A 223 -11.98 3.65 2.94
N GLY A 224 -11.82 4.89 2.48
CA GLY A 224 -11.70 5.19 1.04
C GLY A 224 -10.38 4.73 0.39
N MET A 225 -9.43 4.21 1.17
CA MET A 225 -8.07 3.91 0.69
C MET A 225 -8.04 2.84 -0.42
N SER A 226 -8.74 1.72 -0.24
CA SER A 226 -8.78 0.63 -1.22
C SER A 226 -9.30 1.11 -2.58
N HIS A 227 -10.36 1.92 -2.57
CA HIS A 227 -10.91 2.52 -3.78
C HIS A 227 -9.95 3.51 -4.41
N ASN A 228 -9.26 4.36 -3.65
CA ASN A 228 -8.25 5.24 -4.23
C ASN A 228 -7.14 4.45 -4.95
N GLN A 229 -6.69 3.33 -4.39
CA GLN A 229 -5.67 2.51 -5.04
C GLN A 229 -6.19 1.80 -6.30
N LEU A 230 -7.46 1.38 -6.33
CA LEU A 230 -8.11 0.84 -7.52
C LEU A 230 -8.28 1.92 -8.61
N ALA A 231 -8.56 3.18 -8.23
CA ALA A 231 -8.58 4.28 -9.17
C ALA A 231 -7.20 4.51 -9.82
N VAL A 232 -6.11 4.40 -9.06
CA VAL A 232 -4.74 4.51 -9.60
C VAL A 232 -4.46 3.43 -10.66
N ILE A 233 -5.02 2.21 -10.51
CA ILE A 233 -4.94 1.18 -11.55
C ILE A 233 -5.71 1.63 -12.80
N GLY A 234 -6.95 2.09 -12.64
CA GLY A 234 -7.74 2.63 -13.76
C GLY A 234 -7.01 3.74 -14.51
N LEU A 235 -6.42 4.69 -13.79
CA LEU A 235 -5.61 5.76 -14.36
C LEU A 235 -4.37 5.25 -15.11
N ALA A 236 -3.70 4.21 -14.59
CA ALA A 236 -2.49 3.65 -15.19
C ALA A 236 -2.76 2.98 -16.55
N ASP A 237 -3.98 2.50 -16.77
CA ASP A 237 -4.44 1.82 -17.99
C ASP A 237 -5.31 2.72 -18.88
N GLY A 238 -5.52 4.00 -18.52
CA GLY A 238 -6.42 4.88 -19.26
C GLY A 238 -7.89 4.47 -19.18
N ASN A 239 -8.28 3.68 -18.18
CA ASN A 239 -9.68 3.34 -17.93
C ASN A 239 -10.34 4.44 -17.08
N HIS A 240 -10.71 5.52 -17.76
CA HIS A 240 -11.29 6.74 -17.17
C HIS A 240 -12.59 6.46 -16.39
N LEU A 241 -13.40 5.49 -16.83
CA LEU A 241 -14.62 5.09 -16.13
C LEU A 241 -14.31 4.44 -14.79
N GLN A 242 -13.40 3.46 -14.77
CA GLN A 242 -13.02 2.82 -13.51
C GLN A 242 -12.31 3.78 -12.57
N ALA A 243 -11.43 4.65 -13.09
CA ALA A 243 -10.79 5.69 -12.31
C ALA A 243 -11.83 6.60 -11.63
N THR A 244 -12.76 7.16 -12.40
CA THR A 244 -13.80 8.05 -11.90
C THR A 244 -14.71 7.36 -10.88
N TYR A 245 -15.18 6.15 -11.18
CA TYR A 245 -16.02 5.36 -10.26
C TYR A 245 -15.33 5.16 -8.90
N HIS A 246 -14.07 4.72 -8.92
CA HIS A 246 -13.34 4.44 -7.69
C HIS A 246 -12.94 5.71 -6.94
N LEU A 247 -12.67 6.82 -7.63
CA LEU A 247 -12.45 8.11 -6.97
C LEU A 247 -13.71 8.60 -6.26
N TYR A 248 -14.89 8.45 -6.87
CA TYR A 248 -16.15 8.74 -6.19
C TYR A 248 -16.36 7.83 -4.97
N ARG A 249 -16.13 6.52 -5.10
CA ARG A 249 -16.22 5.60 -3.96
C ARG A 249 -15.26 5.98 -2.82
N ALA A 250 -14.04 6.41 -3.14
CA ALA A 250 -13.07 6.85 -2.14
C ALA A 250 -13.46 8.17 -1.46
N LEU A 251 -14.17 9.06 -2.16
CA LEU A 251 -14.69 10.33 -1.64
C LEU A 251 -15.96 10.15 -0.80
N SER A 252 -16.81 9.19 -1.17
CA SER A 252 -18.08 8.91 -0.49
C SER A 252 -17.96 7.88 0.63
N ALA A 253 -16.75 7.39 0.92
CA ALA A 253 -16.50 6.51 2.06
C ALA A 253 -16.72 7.25 3.37
N ARG A 254 -16.97 6.51 4.47
CA ARG A 254 -17.12 7.12 5.81
C ARG A 254 -15.84 7.81 6.26
N GLU A 255 -14.70 7.26 5.88
CA GLU A 255 -13.36 7.83 6.04
C GLU A 255 -12.78 8.12 4.64
N PRO A 256 -13.10 9.29 4.04
CA PRO A 256 -12.63 9.63 2.71
C PRO A 256 -11.10 9.66 2.61
N TYR A 257 -10.55 9.21 1.48
CA TYR A 257 -9.11 9.30 1.28
C TYR A 257 -8.69 10.73 0.87
N PRO A 258 -7.79 11.42 1.60
CA PRO A 258 -7.57 12.87 1.45
C PRO A 258 -7.19 13.34 0.05
N THR A 259 -6.50 12.51 -0.73
CA THR A 259 -6.00 12.89 -2.06
C THR A 259 -6.98 12.58 -3.19
N SER A 260 -8.09 11.89 -2.93
CA SER A 260 -9.01 11.46 -3.99
C SER A 260 -9.68 12.62 -4.70
N ASN A 261 -9.92 13.75 -4.01
CA ASN A 261 -10.50 14.94 -4.65
C ASN A 261 -9.54 15.54 -5.68
N GLY A 262 -8.27 15.71 -5.30
CA GLY A 262 -7.24 16.21 -6.21
C GLY A 262 -6.98 15.27 -7.39
N ASN A 263 -7.01 13.96 -7.16
CA ASN A 263 -6.90 12.97 -8.24
C ASN A 263 -8.07 13.05 -9.23
N LEU A 264 -9.29 13.27 -8.73
CA LEU A 264 -10.49 13.44 -9.55
C LEU A 264 -10.42 14.72 -10.38
N GLU A 265 -10.01 15.83 -9.77
CA GLU A 265 -9.82 17.10 -10.48
C GLU A 265 -8.79 16.97 -11.62
N ILE A 266 -7.64 16.34 -11.34
CA ILE A 266 -6.61 16.09 -12.36
C ILE A 266 -7.18 15.26 -13.51
N GLU A 267 -7.98 14.25 -13.20
CA GLU A 267 -8.57 13.38 -14.21
C GLU A 267 -9.58 14.12 -15.09
N PHE A 268 -10.50 14.84 -14.48
CA PHE A 268 -11.49 15.63 -15.21
C PHE A 268 -10.86 16.75 -16.04
N ARG A 269 -9.78 17.38 -15.56
CA ARG A 269 -9.02 18.34 -16.36
C ARG A 269 -8.44 17.70 -17.62
N LYS A 270 -7.92 16.46 -17.54
CA LYS A 270 -7.44 15.72 -18.71
C LYS A 270 -8.56 15.40 -19.69
N VAL A 271 -9.70 14.91 -19.17
CA VAL A 271 -10.90 14.61 -19.95
C VAL A 271 -11.34 15.84 -20.74
N LEU A 272 -11.51 16.98 -20.07
CA LEU A 272 -11.94 18.23 -20.71
C LEU A 272 -10.92 18.71 -21.76
N ALA A 273 -9.62 18.61 -21.47
CA ALA A 273 -8.56 19.00 -22.40
C ALA A 273 -8.51 18.11 -23.65
N ALA A 274 -8.73 16.80 -23.51
CA ALA A 274 -8.81 15.87 -24.65
C ALA A 274 -10.02 16.20 -25.53
N CYS A 275 -11.21 16.34 -24.91
CA CYS A 275 -12.43 16.69 -25.65
C CYS A 275 -12.31 18.04 -26.37
N ALA A 276 -11.67 19.04 -25.77
CA ALA A 276 -11.45 20.34 -26.42
C ALA A 276 -10.56 20.27 -27.68
N LYS A 277 -9.70 19.25 -27.79
CA LYS A 277 -8.86 18.99 -28.97
C LYS A 277 -9.55 18.14 -30.04
N GLY A 278 -10.79 17.73 -29.83
CA GLY A 278 -11.48 16.76 -30.67
C GLY A 278 -10.94 15.33 -30.52
N GLU A 279 -10.11 15.08 -29.50
CA GLU A 279 -9.65 13.74 -29.15
C GLU A 279 -10.77 13.06 -28.35
N SER A 280 -11.39 12.03 -28.93
CA SER A 280 -12.33 11.20 -28.19
C SER A 280 -11.55 10.31 -27.22
N ILE A 281 -12.05 10.20 -25.99
CA ILE A 281 -11.48 9.34 -24.95
C ILE A 281 -11.77 7.85 -25.24
N GLY A 282 -12.61 7.58 -26.25
CA GLY A 282 -12.91 6.24 -26.78
C GLY A 282 -12.90 6.18 -28.31
N SER A 283 -12.71 4.99 -28.88
CA SER A 283 -12.84 4.77 -30.33
C SER A 283 -14.26 5.10 -30.82
N SER A 284 -14.39 5.81 -31.95
CA SER A 284 -15.69 6.25 -32.47
C SER A 284 -16.54 5.15 -33.10
N GLU A 285 -15.99 3.94 -33.28
CA GLU A 285 -16.71 2.80 -33.85
C GLU A 285 -17.42 1.93 -32.80
N ASP A 286 -17.12 2.12 -31.51
CA ASP A 286 -17.77 1.41 -30.40
C ASP A 286 -18.78 2.32 -29.69
N GLY A 287 -20.08 1.99 -29.81
CA GLY A 287 -21.16 2.71 -29.13
C GLY A 287 -21.00 2.73 -27.61
N LYS A 288 -20.41 1.68 -27.01
CA LYS A 288 -20.13 1.64 -25.57
C LYS A 288 -19.02 2.62 -25.20
N ALA A 289 -17.91 2.64 -25.94
CA ALA A 289 -16.83 3.59 -25.73
C ALA A 289 -17.30 5.05 -25.87
N THR A 290 -18.18 5.30 -26.84
CA THR A 290 -18.80 6.62 -27.04
C THR A 290 -19.64 7.04 -25.84
N LEU A 291 -20.52 6.15 -25.34
CA LEU A 291 -21.32 6.40 -24.15
C LEU A 291 -20.45 6.68 -22.92
N ILE A 292 -19.40 5.89 -22.72
CA ILE A 292 -18.45 6.08 -21.61
C ILE A 292 -17.77 7.45 -21.71
N SER A 293 -17.28 7.83 -22.90
CA SER A 293 -16.65 9.12 -23.10
C SER A 293 -17.61 10.29 -22.80
N MET A 294 -18.86 10.21 -23.28
CA MET A 294 -19.90 11.21 -23.01
C MET A 294 -20.25 11.31 -21.53
N PHE A 295 -20.38 10.16 -20.85
CA PHE A 295 -20.66 10.11 -19.41
C PHE A 295 -19.55 10.78 -18.61
N ILE A 296 -18.28 10.45 -18.86
CA ILE A 296 -17.15 11.03 -18.14
C ILE A 296 -17.01 12.53 -18.44
N TYR A 297 -17.22 12.93 -19.70
CA TYR A 297 -17.24 14.34 -20.08
C TYR A 297 -18.33 15.13 -19.35
N LEU A 298 -19.56 14.60 -19.28
CA LEU A 298 -20.66 15.22 -18.54
C LEU A 298 -20.28 15.43 -17.07
N HIS A 299 -19.78 14.39 -16.41
CA HIS A 299 -19.34 14.48 -15.01
C HIS A 299 -18.20 15.49 -14.81
N ALA A 300 -17.25 15.56 -15.75
CA ALA A 300 -16.18 16.55 -15.72
C ALA A 300 -16.70 17.99 -15.88
N GLN A 301 -17.71 18.20 -16.72
CA GLN A 301 -18.37 19.51 -16.86
C GLN A 301 -19.15 19.88 -15.59
N CYS A 302 -19.92 18.96 -15.03
CA CYS A 302 -20.63 19.20 -13.78
C CYS A 302 -19.68 19.52 -12.61
N TYR A 303 -18.51 18.88 -12.57
CA TYR A 303 -17.49 19.17 -11.55
C TYR A 303 -16.92 20.59 -11.69
N ARG A 304 -16.84 21.13 -12.91
CA ARG A 304 -16.29 22.47 -13.18
C ARG A 304 -17.22 23.60 -12.69
N GLY A 305 -18.52 23.34 -12.60
CA GLY A 305 -19.56 24.36 -12.33
C GLY A 305 -20.13 24.91 -13.61
#